data_AF-A0A336MR16-F1
#
_entry.id   AF-A0A336MR16-F1
#
_cell.length_a   1.000
_cell.length_b   1.000
_cell.length_c   1.000
_cell.angle_alpha   90.00
_cell.angle_beta   90.00
_cell.angle_gamma   90.00
#
_symmetry.space_group_name_H-M   'P 1'
#
loop_
_entity.id
_entity.type
_entity.pdbx_description
1 polymer ?
#
loop_
_entity_poly.entity_id
_entity_poly.type
_entity_poly.pdbx_seq_one_letter_code
_entity_poly.pdbx_strand_id
1 'polypeptide(L)'
;MIKSTQLLFILLIFYPLNSESSEVSCKNEPKPAYSDCCNRPRLLDNRDFNGCDRIKIYRNQATSVCAEYECFFIKNGLYLNSTIQIEAIQNYISRVAMTDSNRLMETSDWKNILMKSVENCVEKITVSEDVLRELYNEAPFEINPYECDVTFISIMNCIYYDVFVNCPSDAWEKSLACEAWKEFISTCMDDIETFPFINMNKLF
;
A
#
# COMPACT_ATOMS: atom_id res chain seq x y z
N MET A 1 26.15 -0.60 69.64
CA MET A 1 25.66 0.78 69.38
C MET A 1 26.86 1.55 68.88
N ILE A 2 27.02 2.02 67.64
CA ILE A 2 26.09 2.56 66.63
C ILE A 2 26.61 2.14 65.23
N LYS A 3 25.68 1.94 64.28
CA LYS A 3 25.90 1.47 62.91
C LYS A 3 26.70 2.48 62.08
N SER A 4 27.70 1.98 61.34
CA SER A 4 28.34 2.69 60.22
C SER A 4 27.46 2.49 58.98
N THR A 5 26.78 3.54 58.55
CA THR A 5 25.98 3.54 57.32
C THR A 5 26.72 4.41 56.31
N GLN A 6 27.48 3.79 55.40
CA GLN A 6 28.01 4.47 54.22
C GLN A 6 26.85 4.77 53.28
N LEU A 7 26.53 6.05 53.08
CA LEU A 7 25.68 6.50 51.97
C LEU A 7 26.51 6.44 50.67
N LEU A 8 26.18 5.48 49.79
CA LEU A 8 26.56 5.55 48.39
C LEU A 8 25.64 6.57 47.69
N PHE A 9 26.19 7.71 47.28
CA PHE A 9 25.55 8.59 46.31
C PHE A 9 25.74 7.99 44.91
N ILE A 10 24.73 7.29 44.41
CA ILE A 10 24.64 6.89 43.00
C ILE A 10 24.14 8.12 42.23
N LEU A 11 25.06 8.81 41.56
CA LEU A 11 24.72 9.80 40.54
C LEU A 11 24.08 9.07 39.35
N LEU A 12 22.74 9.04 39.32
CA LEU A 12 21.98 8.69 38.13
C LEU A 12 22.18 9.80 37.11
N ILE A 13 23.16 9.64 36.23
CA ILE A 13 23.26 10.41 35.00
C ILE A 13 22.07 9.97 34.15
N PHE A 14 20.99 10.75 34.19
CA PHE A 14 19.95 10.73 33.17
C PHE A 14 20.61 11.21 31.88
N TYR A 15 21.20 10.27 31.14
CA TYR A 15 21.39 10.49 29.71
C TYR A 15 19.98 10.63 29.13
N PRO A 16 19.62 11.75 28.49
CA PRO A 16 18.48 11.71 27.60
C PRO A 16 18.83 10.67 26.55
N LEU A 17 18.07 9.58 26.52
CA LEU A 17 17.88 8.81 25.30
C LEU A 17 17.29 9.81 24.30
N ASN A 18 18.15 10.54 23.61
CA ASN A 18 17.82 11.11 22.32
C ASN A 18 17.56 9.89 21.43
N SER A 19 16.32 9.40 21.43
CA SER A 19 15.79 8.73 20.26
C SER A 19 15.73 9.83 19.19
N GLU A 20 16.83 10.02 18.46
CA GLU A 20 16.73 10.55 17.11
C GLU A 20 15.77 9.59 16.39
N SER A 21 14.50 9.97 16.31
CA SER A 21 13.61 9.42 15.30
C SER A 21 14.27 9.78 13.98
N SER A 22 14.95 8.82 13.36
CA SER A 22 15.45 8.98 12.02
C SER A 22 14.23 9.20 11.13
N GLU A 23 14.00 10.44 10.72
CA GLU A 23 12.90 10.79 9.83
C GLU A 23 12.99 9.91 8.58
N VAL A 24 11.96 9.11 8.33
CA VAL A 24 11.94 8.16 7.22
C VAL A 24 11.98 8.94 5.91
N SER A 25 12.99 8.68 5.08
CA SER A 25 13.14 9.36 3.79
C SER A 25 12.32 8.67 2.71
N CYS A 26 11.22 9.29 2.27
CA CYS A 26 10.38 8.77 1.17
C CYS A 26 11.04 8.75 -0.22
N LYS A 27 12.29 9.23 -0.30
CA LYS A 27 13.12 9.18 -1.50
C LYS A 27 13.98 7.90 -1.57
N ASN A 28 14.16 7.21 -0.45
CA ASN A 28 15.08 6.08 -0.34
C ASN A 28 14.34 4.84 0.18
N GLU A 29 13.91 4.00 -0.76
CA GLU A 29 13.30 2.70 -0.47
C GLU A 29 14.26 1.80 0.34
N PRO A 30 13.76 1.05 1.36
CA PRO A 30 14.54 0.04 2.06
C PRO A 30 15.04 -1.09 1.14
N LYS A 31 16.04 -1.86 1.60
CA LYS A 31 16.60 -3.02 0.87
C LYS A 31 16.78 -4.20 1.84
N PRO A 32 16.62 -5.46 1.39
CA PRO A 32 16.20 -5.94 0.06
C PRO A 32 14.71 -5.70 -0.23
N ALA A 33 14.18 -6.17 -1.36
CA ALA A 33 12.76 -6.03 -1.69
C ALA A 33 11.84 -6.69 -0.64
N TYR A 34 10.66 -6.10 -0.45
CA TYR A 34 9.70 -6.46 0.61
C TYR A 34 8.72 -7.57 0.25
N SER A 35 8.81 -8.17 -0.95
CA SER A 35 7.87 -9.18 -1.45
C SER A 35 7.66 -10.33 -0.48
N ASP A 36 8.70 -10.68 0.27
CA ASP A 36 8.71 -11.83 1.17
C ASP A 36 8.34 -11.45 2.61
N CYS A 37 8.03 -10.18 2.88
CA CYS A 37 7.74 -9.69 4.24
C CYS A 37 6.36 -10.08 4.75
N CYS A 38 5.41 -10.32 3.85
CA CYS A 38 4.06 -10.64 4.22
C CYS A 38 3.48 -11.72 3.30
N ASN A 39 3.15 -12.88 3.89
CA ASN A 39 2.41 -13.93 3.21
C ASN A 39 0.92 -13.57 3.15
N ARG A 40 0.54 -12.83 2.11
CA ARG A 40 -0.80 -12.29 1.90
C ARG A 40 -1.59 -13.03 0.83
N PRO A 41 -2.93 -13.01 0.87
CA PRO A 41 -3.74 -13.47 -0.24
C PRO A 41 -3.44 -12.69 -1.51
N ARG A 42 -3.55 -13.37 -2.65
CA ARG A 42 -3.59 -12.72 -3.97
C ARG A 42 -4.73 -11.69 -4.03
N LEU A 43 -4.45 -10.46 -4.48
CA LEU A 43 -5.48 -9.43 -4.73
C LEU A 43 -5.86 -9.35 -6.21
N LEU A 44 -4.88 -9.06 -7.08
CA LEU A 44 -4.98 -9.11 -8.54
C LEU A 44 -3.66 -9.67 -9.11
N ASP A 45 -3.71 -10.24 -10.31
CA ASP A 45 -2.52 -10.48 -11.15
C ASP A 45 -2.80 -10.18 -12.62
N ASN A 46 -1.79 -10.38 -13.48
CA ASN A 46 -1.88 -10.10 -14.91
C ASN A 46 -3.10 -10.75 -15.61
N ARG A 47 -3.60 -11.89 -15.11
CA ARG A 47 -4.77 -12.59 -15.67
C ARG A 47 -6.07 -11.84 -15.38
N ASP A 48 -6.13 -11.07 -14.32
CA ASP A 48 -7.30 -10.24 -13.98
C ASP A 48 -7.49 -9.10 -15.00
N PHE A 49 -6.40 -8.67 -15.66
CA PHE A 49 -6.41 -7.65 -16.70
C PHE A 49 -6.66 -8.20 -18.11
N ASN A 50 -6.94 -9.50 -18.26
CA ASN A 50 -7.19 -10.13 -19.56
C ASN A 50 -8.26 -9.36 -20.36
N GLY A 51 -7.91 -8.92 -21.57
CA GLY A 51 -8.78 -8.13 -22.44
C GLY A 51 -8.83 -6.63 -22.08
N CYS A 52 -7.92 -6.16 -21.25
CA CYS A 52 -7.57 -4.76 -21.06
C CYS A 52 -6.17 -4.42 -21.58
N ASP A 53 -5.49 -5.36 -22.24
CA ASP A 53 -4.14 -5.18 -22.79
C ASP A 53 -4.11 -4.03 -23.82
N ARG A 54 -3.54 -2.88 -23.44
CA ARG A 54 -3.48 -1.67 -24.30
C ARG A 54 -2.07 -1.17 -24.58
N ILE A 55 -1.04 -1.96 -24.26
CA ILE A 55 0.39 -1.61 -24.35
C ILE A 55 0.81 -0.99 -25.70
N LYS A 56 0.09 -1.23 -26.81
CA LYS A 56 0.42 -0.68 -28.14
C LYS A 56 -0.18 0.70 -28.45
N ILE A 57 -1.08 1.23 -27.62
CA ILE A 57 -1.80 2.48 -27.90
C ILE A 57 -1.16 3.68 -27.21
N TYR A 58 -0.56 3.49 -26.03
CA TYR A 58 -0.03 4.58 -25.21
C TYR A 58 1.47 4.79 -25.41
N ARG A 59 1.91 6.03 -25.17
CA ARG A 59 3.30 6.46 -25.41
C ARG A 59 4.30 5.89 -24.40
N ASN A 60 3.85 5.61 -23.18
CA ASN A 60 4.70 5.08 -22.12
C ASN A 60 4.00 3.95 -21.34
N GLN A 61 4.81 3.16 -20.63
CA GLN A 61 4.37 1.99 -19.88
C GLN A 61 3.46 2.37 -18.69
N ALA A 62 3.76 3.46 -17.99
CA ALA A 62 3.01 3.87 -16.80
C ALA A 62 1.56 4.27 -17.17
N THR A 63 1.37 5.03 -18.24
CA THR A 63 0.05 5.34 -18.79
C THR A 63 -0.68 4.08 -19.27
N SER A 64 0.03 3.11 -19.86
CA SER A 64 -0.57 1.83 -20.26
C SER A 64 -1.14 1.07 -19.05
N VAL A 65 -0.37 0.98 -17.96
CA VAL A 65 -0.81 0.34 -16.71
C VAL A 65 -2.01 1.08 -16.11
N CYS A 66 -1.96 2.41 -16.06
CA CYS A 66 -3.09 3.23 -15.60
C CYS A 66 -4.38 2.94 -16.39
N ALA A 67 -4.30 2.91 -17.73
CA ALA A 67 -5.44 2.59 -18.59
C ALA A 67 -5.93 1.13 -18.45
N GLU A 68 -5.03 0.20 -18.10
CA GLU A 68 -5.39 -1.19 -17.78
C GLU A 68 -6.27 -1.27 -16.52
N TYR A 69 -5.92 -0.52 -15.47
CA TYR A 69 -6.75 -0.41 -14.25
C TYR A 69 -8.10 0.24 -14.54
N GLU A 70 -8.14 1.35 -15.28
CA GLU A 70 -9.41 1.96 -15.68
C GLU A 70 -10.31 0.99 -16.45
N CYS A 71 -9.75 0.32 -17.46
CA CYS A 71 -10.46 -0.70 -18.20
C CYS A 71 -10.98 -1.82 -17.30
N PHE A 72 -10.14 -2.30 -16.37
CA PHE A 72 -10.49 -3.37 -15.44
C PHE A 72 -11.69 -2.97 -14.57
N PHE A 73 -11.70 -1.76 -14.02
CA PHE A 73 -12.80 -1.27 -13.18
C PHE A 73 -14.12 -1.20 -13.96
N ILE A 74 -14.10 -0.60 -15.16
CA ILE A 74 -15.29 -0.45 -16.00
C ILE A 74 -15.80 -1.82 -16.45
N LYS A 75 -14.92 -2.67 -16.99
CA LYS A 75 -15.28 -3.98 -17.55
C LYS A 75 -15.90 -4.91 -16.52
N ASN A 76 -15.42 -4.87 -15.29
CA ASN A 76 -15.89 -5.74 -14.20
C ASN A 76 -17.02 -5.12 -13.37
N GLY A 77 -17.56 -3.96 -13.76
CA GLY A 77 -18.64 -3.29 -13.05
C GLY A 77 -18.24 -2.76 -11.67
N LEU A 78 -16.95 -2.51 -11.45
CA LEU A 78 -16.41 -1.92 -10.22
C LEU A 78 -16.57 -0.40 -10.21
N TYR A 79 -16.86 0.18 -11.37
CA TYR A 79 -17.22 1.58 -11.56
C TYR A 79 -18.47 1.67 -12.44
N LEU A 80 -19.53 2.27 -11.90
CA LEU A 80 -20.85 2.36 -12.53
C LEU A 80 -21.45 3.73 -12.24
N ASN A 81 -22.06 4.36 -13.24
CA ASN A 81 -22.72 5.67 -13.12
C ASN A 81 -21.86 6.73 -12.42
N SER A 82 -20.59 6.81 -12.82
CA SER A 82 -19.61 7.73 -12.24
C SER A 82 -19.32 7.52 -10.74
N THR A 83 -19.52 6.30 -10.23
CA THR A 83 -19.30 5.98 -8.82
C THR A 83 -18.56 4.66 -8.68
N ILE A 84 -17.55 4.64 -7.79
CA ILE A 84 -16.83 3.43 -7.38
C ILE A 84 -17.74 2.54 -6.54
N GLN A 85 -17.83 1.27 -6.92
CA GLN A 85 -18.71 0.28 -6.28
C GLN A 85 -17.92 -0.52 -5.24
N ILE A 86 -17.86 -0.01 -3.99
CA ILE A 86 -17.09 -0.62 -2.89
C ILE A 86 -17.43 -2.11 -2.71
N GLU A 87 -18.72 -2.46 -2.61
CA GLU A 87 -19.16 -3.84 -2.45
C GLU A 87 -18.74 -4.73 -3.63
N ALA A 88 -18.74 -4.20 -4.86
CA ALA A 88 -18.32 -4.96 -6.03
C ALA A 88 -16.81 -5.26 -5.98
N ILE A 89 -16.00 -4.30 -5.55
CA ILE A 89 -14.54 -4.46 -5.38
C ILE A 89 -14.26 -5.47 -4.27
N GLN A 90 -14.88 -5.30 -3.11
CA GLN A 90 -14.79 -6.23 -1.98
C GLN A 90 -15.13 -7.67 -2.39
N ASN A 91 -16.23 -7.85 -3.13
CA ASN A 91 -16.64 -9.15 -3.65
C ASN A 91 -15.66 -9.70 -4.68
N TYR A 92 -15.12 -8.87 -5.59
CA TYR A 92 -14.14 -9.30 -6.58
C TYR A 92 -12.86 -9.79 -5.90
N ILE A 93 -12.26 -8.96 -5.04
CA ILE A 93 -11.02 -9.26 -4.32
C ILE A 93 -11.23 -10.49 -3.43
N SER A 94 -12.35 -10.61 -2.72
CA SER A 94 -12.65 -11.79 -1.91
C SER A 94 -12.66 -13.07 -2.74
N ARG A 95 -13.32 -13.07 -3.91
CA ARG A 95 -13.33 -14.25 -4.79
C ARG A 95 -11.92 -14.62 -5.25
N VAL A 96 -11.12 -13.62 -5.63
CA VAL A 96 -9.73 -13.84 -6.03
C VAL A 96 -8.90 -14.40 -4.88
N ALA A 97 -8.97 -13.79 -3.70
CA ALA A 97 -8.25 -14.21 -2.50
C ALA A 97 -8.65 -15.62 -2.03
N MET A 98 -9.91 -16.03 -2.23
CA MET A 98 -10.36 -17.39 -1.92
C MET A 98 -9.83 -18.46 -2.88
N THR A 99 -9.40 -18.08 -4.09
CA THR A 99 -8.75 -19.01 -5.04
C THR A 99 -7.26 -19.22 -4.76
N ASP A 100 -6.72 -18.53 -3.76
CA ASP A 100 -5.34 -18.71 -3.33
C ASP A 100 -5.13 -20.09 -2.71
N SER A 101 -4.09 -20.80 -3.16
CA SER A 101 -3.76 -22.15 -2.70
C SER A 101 -3.48 -22.23 -1.19
N ASN A 102 -3.09 -21.11 -0.58
CA ASN A 102 -2.69 -21.06 0.83
C ASN A 102 -3.89 -20.92 1.79
N ARG A 103 -5.12 -20.76 1.27
CA ARG A 103 -6.38 -20.64 2.05
C ARG A 103 -6.34 -19.62 3.19
N LEU A 104 -5.51 -18.59 3.05
CA LEU A 104 -5.26 -17.55 4.06
C LEU A 104 -6.55 -16.84 4.50
N MET A 105 -7.53 -16.75 3.60
CA MET A 105 -8.85 -16.17 3.87
C MET A 105 -9.71 -16.97 4.86
N GLU A 106 -9.37 -18.23 5.15
CA GLU A 106 -10.13 -19.09 6.05
C GLU A 106 -9.55 -19.16 7.46
N THR A 107 -8.25 -18.86 7.61
CA THR A 107 -7.48 -19.16 8.83
C THR A 107 -6.95 -17.91 9.54
N SER A 108 -7.10 -16.73 8.95
CA SER A 108 -6.55 -15.47 9.47
C SER A 108 -7.49 -14.29 9.25
N ASP A 109 -7.20 -13.15 9.87
CA ASP A 109 -8.01 -11.92 9.85
C ASP A 109 -8.03 -11.21 8.49
N TRP A 110 -7.44 -11.82 7.46
CA TRP A 110 -7.33 -11.29 6.11
C TRP A 110 -8.64 -10.79 5.54
N LYS A 111 -9.76 -11.49 5.78
CA LYS A 111 -11.06 -11.02 5.28
C LYS A 111 -11.37 -9.61 5.81
N ASN A 112 -11.25 -9.40 7.11
CA ASN A 112 -11.56 -8.10 7.71
C ASN A 112 -10.58 -7.01 7.24
N ILE A 113 -9.28 -7.34 7.16
CA ILE A 113 -8.25 -6.45 6.64
C ILE A 113 -8.60 -6.01 5.21
N LEU A 114 -8.84 -6.96 4.30
CA LEU A 114 -9.15 -6.66 2.90
C LEU A 114 -10.40 -5.78 2.76
N MET A 115 -11.48 -6.10 3.48
CA MET A 115 -12.74 -5.33 3.33
C MET A 115 -12.55 -3.89 3.80
N LYS A 116 -11.88 -3.71 4.93
CA LYS A 116 -11.59 -2.39 5.49
C LYS A 116 -10.59 -1.60 4.65
N SER A 117 -9.57 -2.26 4.09
CA SER A 117 -8.63 -1.62 3.17
C SER A 117 -9.34 -1.08 1.94
N VAL A 118 -10.29 -1.82 1.36
CA VAL A 118 -11.09 -1.32 0.22
C VAL A 118 -11.89 -0.08 0.61
N GLU A 119 -12.60 -0.11 1.72
CA GLU A 119 -13.41 1.04 2.19
C GLU A 119 -12.55 2.29 2.41
N ASN A 120 -11.51 2.17 3.24
CA ASN A 120 -10.60 3.26 3.57
C ASN A 120 -9.95 3.86 2.31
N CYS A 121 -9.49 3.01 1.39
CA CYS A 121 -8.79 3.46 0.20
C CYS A 121 -9.71 4.09 -0.83
N VAL A 122 -10.92 3.57 -1.02
CA VAL A 122 -11.89 4.22 -1.90
C VAL A 122 -12.25 5.60 -1.34
N GLU A 123 -12.53 5.71 -0.04
CA GLU A 123 -12.83 7.00 0.60
C GLU A 123 -11.66 7.99 0.45
N LYS A 124 -10.45 7.57 0.84
CA LYS A 124 -9.24 8.39 0.78
C LYS A 124 -8.96 8.93 -0.63
N ILE A 125 -9.02 8.05 -1.63
CA ILE A 125 -8.68 8.42 -3.01
C ILE A 125 -9.77 9.28 -3.65
N THR A 126 -11.06 8.94 -3.45
CA THR A 126 -12.16 9.70 -4.06
C THR A 126 -12.29 11.11 -3.51
N VAL A 127 -12.03 11.32 -2.21
CA VAL A 127 -12.00 12.67 -1.61
C VAL A 127 -10.83 13.51 -2.11
N SER A 128 -9.75 12.87 -2.59
CA SER A 128 -8.53 13.54 -3.05
C SER A 128 -8.32 13.46 -4.57
N GLU A 129 -9.34 13.12 -5.35
CA GLU A 129 -9.24 12.88 -6.80
C GLU A 129 -8.62 14.06 -7.56
N ASP A 130 -9.08 15.29 -7.31
CA ASP A 130 -8.58 16.48 -8.00
C ASP A 130 -7.09 16.74 -7.69
N VAL A 131 -6.69 16.56 -6.42
CA VAL A 131 -5.30 16.71 -5.97
C VAL A 131 -4.41 15.64 -6.60
N LEU A 132 -4.87 14.38 -6.60
CA LEU A 132 -4.16 13.27 -7.24
C LEU A 132 -3.91 13.54 -8.71
N ARG A 133 -4.92 14.03 -9.44
CA ARG A 133 -4.79 14.35 -10.86
C ARG A 133 -3.68 15.37 -11.12
N GLU A 134 -3.56 16.38 -10.26
CA GLU A 134 -2.48 17.37 -10.34
C GLU A 134 -1.11 16.74 -10.04
N LEU A 135 -1.01 15.96 -8.97
CA LEU A 135 0.25 15.32 -8.58
C LEU A 135 0.78 14.34 -9.64
N TYR A 136 -0.10 13.57 -10.30
CA TYR A 136 0.32 12.66 -11.38
C TYR A 136 0.81 13.40 -12.63
N ASN A 137 0.34 14.62 -12.90
CA ASN A 137 0.91 15.46 -13.98
C ASN A 137 2.36 15.87 -13.70
N GLU A 138 2.71 16.03 -12.42
CA GLU A 138 4.05 16.45 -11.97
C GLU A 138 4.97 15.25 -11.66
N ALA A 139 4.40 14.05 -11.58
CA ALA A 139 5.11 12.83 -11.25
C ALA A 139 6.16 12.47 -12.32
N PRO A 140 7.30 11.87 -11.91
CA PRO A 140 8.39 11.51 -12.82
C PRO A 140 8.05 10.39 -13.81
N PHE A 141 6.86 9.78 -13.69
CA PHE A 141 6.42 8.65 -14.49
C PHE A 141 5.59 9.05 -15.73
N GLU A 142 5.38 10.36 -15.95
CA GLU A 142 4.71 10.93 -17.14
C GLU A 142 3.34 10.28 -17.44
N ILE A 143 2.57 9.94 -16.41
CA ILE A 143 1.20 9.47 -16.61
C ILE A 143 0.36 10.67 -17.03
N ASN A 144 -0.17 10.64 -18.25
CA ASN A 144 -1.07 11.67 -18.73
C ASN A 144 -2.48 11.38 -18.17
N PRO A 145 -3.02 12.17 -17.22
CA PRO A 145 -4.33 11.92 -16.63
C PRO A 145 -5.50 12.19 -17.60
N TYR A 146 -5.21 12.71 -18.79
CA TYR A 146 -6.18 12.81 -19.87
C TYR A 146 -6.22 11.55 -20.76
N GLU A 147 -5.24 10.66 -20.63
CA GLU A 147 -5.17 9.37 -21.35
C GLU A 147 -5.73 8.20 -20.53
N CYS A 148 -5.78 8.36 -19.21
CA CYS A 148 -6.43 7.45 -18.27
C CYS A 148 -6.83 8.17 -16.97
N ASP A 149 -7.86 7.66 -16.29
CA ASP A 149 -8.22 8.14 -14.95
C ASP A 149 -7.34 7.48 -13.87
N VAL A 150 -6.50 8.31 -13.22
CA VAL A 150 -5.53 7.88 -12.19
C VAL A 150 -6.18 7.42 -10.89
N THR A 151 -7.47 7.66 -10.70
CA THR A 151 -8.24 7.23 -9.52
C THR A 151 -8.18 5.70 -9.35
N PHE A 152 -8.36 4.96 -10.44
CA PHE A 152 -8.49 3.49 -10.39
C PHE A 152 -7.20 2.80 -9.96
N ILE A 153 -6.07 3.21 -10.56
CA ILE A 153 -4.75 2.70 -10.17
C ILE A 153 -4.41 3.11 -8.73
N SER A 154 -4.75 4.35 -8.33
CA SER A 154 -4.47 4.85 -6.98
C SER A 154 -5.25 4.10 -5.90
N ILE A 155 -6.53 3.75 -6.14
CA ILE A 155 -7.33 2.91 -5.24
C ILE A 155 -6.64 1.57 -5.03
N MET A 156 -6.24 0.89 -6.11
CA MET A 156 -5.64 -0.43 -6.00
C MET A 156 -4.29 -0.40 -5.28
N ASN A 157 -3.44 0.60 -5.55
CA ASN A 157 -2.17 0.73 -4.84
C ASN A 157 -2.37 1.04 -3.36
N CYS A 158 -3.30 1.92 -3.01
CA CYS A 158 -3.69 2.15 -1.63
C CYS A 158 -4.08 0.82 -0.96
N ILE A 159 -4.93 0.02 -1.60
CA ILE A 159 -5.35 -1.28 -1.04
C ILE A 159 -4.12 -2.19 -0.83
N TYR A 160 -3.21 -2.30 -1.80
CA TYR A 160 -1.99 -3.11 -1.64
C TYR A 160 -1.12 -2.65 -0.46
N TYR A 161 -0.98 -1.34 -0.25
CA TYR A 161 -0.20 -0.78 0.85
C TYR A 161 -0.87 -0.99 2.20
N ASP A 162 -2.16 -0.69 2.30
CA ASP A 162 -2.91 -0.86 3.54
C ASP A 162 -2.95 -2.32 3.97
N VAL A 163 -3.14 -3.25 3.02
CA VAL A 163 -3.07 -4.70 3.26
C VAL A 163 -1.69 -5.13 3.74
N PHE A 164 -0.62 -4.56 3.18
CA PHE A 164 0.75 -4.88 3.60
C PHE A 164 1.05 -4.36 5.02
N VAL A 165 0.71 -3.11 5.33
CA VAL A 165 0.93 -2.51 6.65
C VAL A 165 0.11 -3.23 7.72
N ASN A 166 -1.11 -3.65 7.38
CA ASN A 166 -1.99 -4.38 8.28
C ASN A 166 -1.79 -5.91 8.23
N CYS A 167 -0.69 -6.40 7.62
CA CYS A 167 -0.39 -7.82 7.56
C CYS A 167 -0.44 -8.47 8.96
N PRO A 168 -1.23 -9.56 9.15
CA PRO A 168 -1.31 -10.29 10.40
C PRO A 168 0.05 -10.80 10.88
N SER A 169 0.26 -10.81 12.19
CA SER A 169 1.56 -11.17 12.79
C SER A 169 2.01 -12.62 12.54
N ASP A 170 1.07 -13.52 12.25
CA ASP A 170 1.29 -14.92 11.87
C ASP A 170 1.66 -15.08 10.40
N ALA A 171 1.35 -14.08 9.57
CA ALA A 171 1.71 -13.99 8.16
C ALA A 171 2.92 -13.09 7.89
N TRP A 172 3.48 -12.47 8.93
CA TRP A 172 4.56 -11.48 8.83
C TRP A 172 5.94 -12.07 9.11
N GLU A 173 6.89 -11.79 8.23
CA GLU A 173 8.30 -12.16 8.41
C GLU A 173 9.00 -11.18 9.35
N LYS A 174 9.48 -11.67 10.50
CA LYS A 174 10.05 -10.86 11.57
C LYS A 174 11.52 -10.56 11.32
N SER A 175 11.80 -9.77 10.30
CA SER A 175 13.13 -9.28 9.97
C SER A 175 13.22 -7.75 10.08
N LEU A 176 14.41 -7.23 10.39
CA LEU A 176 14.66 -5.78 10.42
C LEU A 176 14.33 -5.10 9.08
N ALA A 177 14.57 -5.80 7.96
CA ALA A 177 14.23 -5.30 6.64
C ALA A 177 12.72 -5.14 6.46
N CYS A 178 11.93 -6.09 6.96
CA CYS A 178 10.48 -6.03 6.87
C CYS A 178 9.89 -4.94 7.76
N GLU A 179 10.40 -4.76 8.97
CA GLU A 179 9.99 -3.64 9.81
C GLU A 179 10.31 -2.29 9.17
N ALA A 180 11.48 -2.14 8.55
CA ALA A 180 11.84 -0.92 7.81
C ALA A 180 10.90 -0.66 6.62
N TRP A 181 10.46 -1.71 5.92
CA TRP A 181 9.46 -1.59 4.86
C TRP A 181 8.06 -1.23 5.38
N LYS A 182 7.65 -1.81 6.51
CA LYS A 182 6.39 -1.48 7.15
C LYS A 182 6.36 -0.02 7.57
N GLU A 183 7.44 0.45 8.20
CA GLU A 183 7.63 1.84 8.59
C GLU A 183 7.61 2.75 7.35
N PHE A 184 8.43 2.45 6.34
CA PHE A 184 8.48 3.20 5.08
C PHE A 184 7.11 3.34 4.43
N ILE A 185 6.37 2.24 4.26
CA ILE A 185 5.05 2.30 3.62
C ILE A 185 4.05 3.05 4.51
N SER A 186 4.05 2.80 5.82
CA SER A 186 3.13 3.49 6.74
C SER A 186 3.38 5.00 6.84
N THR A 187 4.61 5.47 6.62
CA THR A 187 4.95 6.90 6.64
C THR A 187 4.79 7.52 5.26
N CYS A 188 5.31 6.89 4.21
CA CYS A 188 5.43 7.47 2.89
C CYS A 188 4.24 7.18 1.97
N MET A 189 3.31 6.31 2.37
CA MET A 189 2.06 6.05 1.63
C MET A 189 0.83 6.45 2.42
N ASP A 190 0.99 7.13 3.56
CA ASP A 190 -0.17 7.71 4.25
C ASP A 190 -0.51 9.11 3.74
N ASP A 191 0.45 9.83 3.17
CA ASP A 191 0.20 11.14 2.57
C ASP A 191 -0.12 11.00 1.08
N ILE A 192 -1.23 11.59 0.63
CA ILE A 192 -1.64 11.58 -0.78
C ILE A 192 -0.60 12.24 -1.69
N GLU A 193 0.15 13.22 -1.16
CA GLU A 193 1.17 13.97 -1.90
C GLU A 193 2.35 13.09 -2.35
N THR A 194 2.63 12.00 -1.63
CA THR A 194 3.77 11.12 -1.92
C THR A 194 3.40 9.91 -2.78
N PHE A 195 2.10 9.58 -2.94
CA PHE A 195 1.62 8.42 -3.71
C PHE A 195 2.21 8.34 -5.12
N PRO A 196 2.17 9.42 -5.94
CA PRO A 196 2.56 9.35 -7.35
C PRO A 196 4.07 9.27 -7.57
N PHE A 197 4.88 9.41 -6.52
CA PHE A 197 6.34 9.50 -6.61
C PHE A 197 7.07 8.20 -6.29
N ILE A 198 6.35 7.17 -5.84
CA ILE A 198 6.94 5.89 -5.47
C ILE A 198 6.70 4.86 -6.57
N ASN A 199 7.77 4.18 -6.99
CA ASN A 199 7.76 3.34 -8.19
C ASN A 199 6.97 2.04 -7.96
N MET A 200 5.77 2.01 -8.51
CA MET A 200 4.79 0.92 -8.33
C MET A 200 5.18 -0.37 -9.07
N ASN A 201 6.04 -0.30 -10.09
CA ASN A 201 6.50 -1.47 -10.86
C ASN A 201 7.50 -2.35 -10.11
N LYS A 202 7.96 -1.93 -8.92
CA LYS A 202 8.85 -2.74 -8.06
C LYS A 202 8.12 -3.48 -6.95
N LEU A 203 6.80 -3.32 -6.91
CA LEU A 203 5.93 -3.73 -5.80
C LEU A 203 5.07 -4.97 -6.17
N PHE A 204 5.15 -5.40 -7.43
CA PHE A 204 4.46 -6.55 -8.02
C PHE A 204 5.45 -7.45 -8.77
#